data_AF-A0AA39QUL7-F1
#
_entry.id   AF-A0AA39QUL7-F1
#
_cell.length_a   1.000
_cell.length_b   1.000
_cell.length_c   1.000
_cell.angle_alpha   90.00
_cell.angle_beta   90.00
_cell.angle_gamma   90.00
#
_symmetry.space_group_name_H-M   'P 1'
#
loop_
_entity.id
_entity.type
_entity.pdbx_description
1 polymer ?
#
loop_
_entity_poly.entity_id
_entity_poly.type
_entity_poly.pdbx_seq_one_letter_code
_entity_poly.pdbx_strand_id
1 'polypeptide(L)'
;MVQLEEVEDQELDQAQPGPIDDTGYDSADFTDTESELSDDDEPLTTPQESLTDRILALRDILPPRTRRFLTQSFSTTSSALKTSALFSGKAMYVLATGGLMLVVPFAIALVEEQQFVEQEKEMRAREGAGEILTPGVGTGAGGRAL
;
A
#
# COMPACT_ATOMS: atom_id res chain seq x y z
N MET A 1 -34.18 -17.42 15.17
CA MET A 1 -33.48 -18.29 16.14
C MET A 1 -32.29 -18.87 15.40
N VAL A 2 -31.07 -18.68 15.89
CA VAL A 2 -29.83 -19.16 15.26
C VAL A 2 -29.48 -20.49 15.91
N GLN A 3 -29.22 -21.52 15.12
CA GLN A 3 -28.78 -22.83 15.61
C GLN A 3 -27.26 -22.79 15.73
N LEU A 4 -26.75 -23.11 16.91
CA LEU A 4 -25.33 -23.27 17.16
C LEU A 4 -25.00 -24.74 16.90
N GLU A 5 -24.15 -24.99 15.90
CA GLU A 5 -23.56 -26.30 15.64
C GLU A 5 -22.25 -26.36 16.43
N GLU A 6 -22.23 -27.20 17.46
CA GLU A 6 -21.03 -27.46 18.26
C GLU A 6 -20.14 -28.43 17.48
N VAL A 7 -18.97 -27.96 17.09
CA VAL A 7 -17.94 -28.78 16.46
C VAL A 7 -17.05 -29.30 17.58
N GLU A 8 -17.09 -30.60 17.86
CA GLU A 8 -16.23 -31.24 18.86
C GLU A 8 -14.77 -31.31 18.34
N ASP A 9 -13.83 -30.73 19.09
CA ASP A 9 -12.41 -30.71 18.75
C ASP A 9 -11.77 -32.10 18.98
N GLN A 10 -11.36 -32.78 17.90
CA GLN A 10 -10.74 -34.11 17.94
C GLN A 10 -9.38 -34.17 18.69
N GLU A 11 -8.82 -33.03 19.11
CA GLU A 11 -7.61 -33.00 19.96
C GLU A 11 -7.91 -33.18 21.47
N LEU A 12 -9.17 -33.07 21.92
CA LEU A 12 -9.56 -33.26 23.33
C LEU A 12 -9.55 -34.74 23.77
N ASP A 13 -9.72 -35.68 22.83
CA ASP A 13 -9.75 -37.13 23.12
C ASP A 13 -8.36 -37.78 23.21
N GLN A 14 -7.28 -37.02 23.02
CA GLN A 14 -5.93 -37.56 23.13
C GLN A 14 -5.59 -37.74 24.62
N ALA A 15 -5.71 -38.98 25.11
CA ALA A 15 -5.38 -39.36 26.48
C ALA A 15 -3.95 -38.90 26.83
N GLN A 16 -3.85 -37.86 27.66
CA GLN A 16 -2.59 -37.36 28.18
C GLN A 16 -1.99 -38.42 29.10
N PRO A 17 -0.75 -38.91 28.85
CA PRO A 17 -0.08 -39.77 29.81
C PRO A 17 0.17 -38.95 31.08
N GLY A 18 -0.45 -39.36 32.18
CA GLY A 18 -0.29 -38.71 33.49
C GLY A 18 1.15 -38.79 33.99
N PRO A 19 1.54 -37.92 34.95
CA PRO A 19 2.88 -37.92 35.54
C PRO A 19 3.27 -39.30 36.07
N ILE A 20 4.48 -39.74 35.71
CA ILE A 20 5.10 -40.94 36.25
C ILE A 20 5.66 -40.55 37.62
N ASP A 21 4.97 -40.93 38.69
CA ASP A 21 5.48 -40.80 40.06
C ASP A 21 6.61 -41.82 40.26
N ASP A 22 7.84 -41.42 39.97
CA ASP A 22 9.04 -42.07 40.52
C ASP A 22 9.70 -41.08 41.49
N THR A 23 9.25 -41.15 42.74
CA THR A 23 9.73 -40.32 43.84
C THR A 23 11.11 -40.81 44.31
N GLY A 24 12.12 -40.59 43.47
CA GLY A 24 13.53 -40.68 43.81
C GLY A 24 14.06 -39.32 44.26
N TYR A 25 13.61 -38.84 45.42
CA TYR A 25 14.29 -37.74 46.12
C TYR A 25 15.63 -38.26 46.64
N ASP A 26 16.69 -38.15 45.82
CA ASP A 26 18.05 -38.08 46.33
C ASP A 26 18.52 -36.62 46.27
N SER A 27 18.84 -36.12 47.45
CA SER A 27 19.13 -34.73 47.76
C SER A 27 20.58 -34.67 48.18
N ALA A 28 21.51 -34.91 47.25
CA ALA A 28 22.94 -34.82 47.53
C ALA A 28 23.79 -34.84 46.25
N ASP A 29 23.76 -33.76 45.46
CA ASP A 29 24.99 -33.32 44.77
C ASP A 29 24.90 -31.86 44.31
N PHE A 30 24.71 -30.93 45.25
CA PHE A 30 25.17 -29.56 45.05
C PHE A 30 26.66 -29.53 45.42
N THR A 31 27.49 -30.12 44.57
CA THR A 31 28.94 -29.99 44.63
C THR A 31 29.37 -29.05 43.52
N ASP A 32 29.61 -27.81 43.94
CA ASP A 32 30.57 -26.86 43.39
C ASP A 32 31.40 -27.40 42.21
N THR A 33 30.84 -27.32 41.00
CA THR A 33 31.70 -27.14 39.84
C THR A 33 32.11 -25.69 39.88
N GLU A 34 33.28 -25.45 40.46
CA GLU A 34 34.02 -24.20 40.39
C GLU A 34 33.80 -23.55 39.04
N SER A 35 33.17 -22.37 39.07
CA SER A 35 33.09 -21.51 37.90
C SER A 35 34.49 -20.98 37.61
N GLU A 36 35.32 -21.78 36.96
CA GLU A 36 36.45 -21.26 36.17
C GLU A 36 35.84 -20.52 34.96
N LEU A 37 35.34 -19.32 35.23
CA LEU A 37 35.27 -18.28 34.22
C LEU A 37 36.72 -17.91 33.91
N SER A 38 37.38 -18.73 33.09
CA SER A 38 38.57 -18.27 32.39
C SER A 38 38.09 -17.10 31.53
N ASP A 39 38.48 -15.90 31.93
CA ASP A 39 38.64 -14.75 31.05
C ASP A 39 39.65 -15.14 29.96
N ASP A 40 39.22 -16.03 29.06
CA ASP A 40 39.80 -16.08 27.74
C ASP A 40 39.17 -14.89 27.01
N ASP A 41 39.91 -13.78 27.03
CA ASP A 41 39.88 -12.72 26.02
C ASP A 41 40.20 -13.30 24.62
N GLU A 42 39.59 -14.42 24.25
CA GLU A 42 39.37 -14.79 22.87
C GLU A 42 38.61 -13.59 22.30
N PRO A 43 39.15 -12.88 21.29
CA PRO A 43 38.36 -11.87 20.63
C PRO A 43 37.08 -12.59 20.25
N LEU A 44 35.94 -12.09 20.72
CA LEU A 44 34.65 -12.47 20.20
C LEU A 44 34.77 -12.22 18.69
N THR A 45 35.25 -13.21 17.96
CA THR A 45 35.08 -13.33 16.53
C THR A 45 33.62 -13.66 16.45
N THR A 46 32.78 -12.64 16.71
CA THR A 46 31.39 -12.61 16.36
C THR A 46 31.44 -13.07 14.93
N PRO A 47 31.03 -14.32 14.62
CA PRO A 47 30.91 -14.72 13.24
C PRO A 47 30.05 -13.62 12.62
N GLN A 48 30.34 -13.17 11.40
CA GLN A 48 29.43 -12.24 10.75
C GLN A 48 28.13 -13.00 10.48
N GLU A 49 27.28 -13.14 11.50
CA GLU A 49 26.05 -13.87 11.45
C GLU A 49 25.10 -13.00 10.65
N SER A 50 24.79 -13.44 9.43
CA SER A 50 23.75 -12.82 8.63
C SER A 50 22.43 -12.92 9.39
N LEU A 51 21.54 -11.95 9.19
CA LEU A 51 20.17 -12.03 9.68
C LEU A 51 19.50 -13.33 9.23
N THR A 52 19.89 -13.86 8.06
CA THR A 52 19.44 -15.16 7.56
C THR A 52 19.86 -16.33 8.45
N ASP A 53 21.11 -16.34 8.93
CA ASP A 53 21.62 -17.39 9.82
C ASP A 53 20.93 -17.35 11.18
N ARG A 54 20.68 -16.15 11.72
CA ARG A 54 19.90 -16.01 12.97
C ARG A 54 18.46 -16.48 12.82
N ILE A 55 17.82 -16.18 11.68
CA ILE A 55 16.47 -16.66 11.37
C ILE A 55 16.44 -18.19 11.20
N LEU A 56 17.48 -18.77 10.58
CA LEU A 56 17.63 -20.22 10.44
C LEU A 56 17.88 -20.90 11.79
N ALA A 57 18.73 -20.35 12.64
CA ALA A 57 18.96 -20.87 13.99
C ALA A 57 17.66 -20.83 14.83
N LEU A 58 16.87 -19.76 14.70
CA LEU A 58 15.57 -19.65 15.38
C LEU A 58 14.56 -20.72 14.91
N ARG A 59 14.64 -21.17 13.65
CA ARG A 59 13.76 -22.20 13.07
C ARG A 59 13.93 -23.57 13.74
N ASP A 60 15.11 -23.91 14.25
CA ASP A 60 15.37 -25.20 14.89
C ASP A 60 14.89 -25.27 16.35
N ILE A 61 14.78 -24.13 17.02
CA ILE A 61 14.25 -24.03 18.40
C ILE A 61 12.70 -23.98 18.42
N LEU A 62 12.06 -23.74 17.27
CA LEU A 62 10.62 -23.52 17.16
C LEU A 62 9.78 -24.82 17.10
N PRO A 63 8.79 -25.02 18.00
CA PRO A 63 7.94 -26.21 18.04
C PRO A 63 6.95 -26.30 16.86
N PRO A 64 6.40 -27.49 16.53
CA PRO A 64 5.58 -27.72 15.33
C PRO A 64 4.36 -26.79 15.18
N ARG A 65 3.74 -26.37 16.29
CA ARG A 65 2.64 -25.39 16.26
C ARG A 65 3.07 -24.04 15.68
N THR A 66 4.24 -23.54 16.10
CA THR A 66 4.74 -22.25 15.64
C THR A 66 5.13 -22.28 14.16
N ARG A 67 5.62 -23.42 13.65
CA ARG A 67 5.88 -23.60 12.21
C ARG A 67 4.62 -23.47 11.37
N ARG A 68 3.50 -24.11 11.77
CA ARG A 68 2.21 -23.97 11.08
C ARG A 68 1.70 -22.53 11.13
N PHE A 69 1.72 -21.90 12.30
CA PHE A 69 1.31 -20.51 12.47
C PHE A 69 2.12 -19.56 11.58
N LEU A 70 3.44 -19.67 11.56
CA LEU A 70 4.30 -18.84 10.69
C LEU A 70 3.96 -19.02 9.21
N THR A 71 3.79 -20.26 8.75
CA THR A 71 3.46 -20.52 7.34
C THR A 71 2.08 -19.97 6.97
N GLN A 72 1.13 -20.00 7.89
CA GLN A 72 -0.22 -19.47 7.68
C GLN A 72 -0.23 -17.93 7.73
N SER A 73 0.49 -17.31 8.66
CA SER A 73 0.65 -15.86 8.70
C SER A 73 1.38 -15.33 7.48
N PHE A 74 2.44 -16.01 7.03
CA PHE A 74 3.18 -15.64 5.83
C PHE A 74 2.36 -15.87 4.57
N SER A 75 1.63 -16.98 4.46
CA SER A 75 0.77 -17.25 3.31
C SER A 75 -0.39 -16.25 3.23
N THR A 76 -1.04 -15.90 4.34
CA THR A 76 -2.08 -14.85 4.39
C THR A 76 -1.53 -13.47 4.05
N THR A 77 -0.38 -13.09 4.60
CA THR A 77 0.22 -11.77 4.32
C THR A 77 0.68 -11.67 2.87
N SER A 78 1.38 -12.69 2.37
CA SER A 78 1.86 -12.72 0.98
C SER A 78 0.73 -12.83 -0.04
N SER A 79 -0.34 -13.57 0.28
CA SER A 79 -1.54 -13.65 -0.58
C SER A 79 -2.33 -12.33 -0.56
N ALA A 80 -2.44 -11.65 0.57
CA ALA A 80 -3.05 -10.32 0.66
C ALA A 80 -2.26 -9.29 -0.17
N LEU A 81 -0.93 -9.28 -0.05
CA LEU A 81 -0.06 -8.44 -0.87
C LEU A 81 -0.23 -8.73 -2.37
N LYS A 82 -0.15 -9.99 -2.78
CA LYS A 82 -0.37 -10.38 -4.19
C LYS A 82 -1.75 -9.97 -4.68
N THR A 83 -2.79 -10.17 -3.89
CA THR A 83 -4.16 -9.81 -4.25
C THR A 83 -4.32 -8.30 -4.38
N SER A 84 -3.72 -7.51 -3.47
CA SER A 84 -3.73 -6.04 -3.54
C SER A 84 -2.98 -5.51 -4.76
N ALA A 85 -1.83 -6.09 -5.10
CA ALA A 85 -1.04 -5.73 -6.28
C ALA A 85 -1.80 -6.05 -7.58
N LEU A 86 -2.42 -7.24 -7.65
CA LEU A 86 -3.22 -7.64 -8.80
C LEU A 86 -4.51 -6.79 -8.92
N PHE A 87 -5.18 -6.49 -7.81
CA PHE A 87 -6.37 -5.66 -7.80
C PHE A 87 -6.07 -4.22 -8.22
N SER A 88 -5.02 -3.61 -7.68
CA SER A 88 -4.59 -2.26 -8.04
C SER A 88 -4.14 -2.17 -9.51
N GLY A 89 -3.40 -3.17 -10.01
CA GLY A 89 -3.05 -3.25 -11.42
C GLY A 89 -4.28 -3.30 -12.33
N LYS A 90 -5.28 -4.13 -11.98
CA LYS A 90 -6.55 -4.21 -12.73
C LYS A 90 -7.36 -2.92 -12.63
N ALA A 91 -7.46 -2.31 -11.46
CA ALA A 91 -8.16 -1.05 -11.25
C ALA A 91 -7.50 0.08 -12.07
N MET A 92 -6.18 0.19 -12.00
CA MET A 92 -5.41 1.18 -12.74
C MET A 92 -5.52 0.97 -14.25
N TYR A 93 -5.53 -0.29 -14.71
CA TYR A 93 -5.76 -0.60 -16.13
C TYR A 93 -7.14 -0.13 -16.60
N VAL A 94 -8.20 -0.42 -15.84
CA VAL A 94 -9.57 0.03 -16.17
C VAL A 94 -9.68 1.55 -16.15
N LEU A 95 -9.07 2.22 -15.16
CA LEU A 95 -9.05 3.68 -15.09
C LEU A 95 -8.24 4.29 -16.24
N ALA A 96 -7.10 3.71 -16.60
CA ALA A 96 -6.28 4.18 -17.70
C ALA A 96 -7.01 4.04 -19.04
N THR A 97 -7.56 2.87 -19.32
CA THR A 97 -8.29 2.60 -20.57
C THR A 97 -9.61 3.37 -20.65
N GLY A 98 -10.42 3.34 -19.59
CA GLY A 98 -11.68 4.07 -19.51
C GLY A 98 -11.47 5.59 -19.50
N GLY A 99 -10.47 6.05 -18.77
CA GLY A 99 -10.04 7.45 -18.77
C GLY A 99 -9.65 7.91 -20.17
N LEU A 100 -8.82 7.17 -20.90
CA LEU A 100 -8.42 7.54 -22.25
C LEU A 100 -9.61 7.61 -23.22
N MET A 101 -10.60 6.72 -23.07
CA MET A 101 -11.83 6.75 -23.87
C MET A 101 -12.71 7.97 -23.56
N LEU A 102 -12.76 8.41 -22.30
CA LEU A 102 -13.59 9.54 -21.85
C LEU A 102 -12.89 10.90 -22.02
N VAL A 103 -11.58 10.96 -21.76
CA VAL A 103 -10.79 12.20 -21.79
C VAL A 103 -10.65 12.74 -23.19
N VAL A 104 -10.50 11.89 -24.21
CA VAL A 104 -10.38 12.34 -25.61
C VAL A 104 -11.59 13.16 -26.08
N PRO A 105 -12.84 12.65 -26.03
CA PRO A 105 -14.00 13.43 -26.44
C PRO A 105 -14.26 14.63 -25.52
N PHE A 106 -14.00 14.48 -24.22
CA PHE A 106 -14.13 15.58 -23.27
C PHE A 106 -13.14 16.73 -23.53
N ALA A 107 -11.90 16.41 -23.90
CA ALA A 107 -10.87 17.39 -24.22
C ALA A 107 -11.24 18.22 -25.46
N ILE A 108 -11.83 17.59 -26.48
CA ILE A 108 -12.25 18.31 -27.69
C ILE A 108 -13.36 19.31 -27.36
N ALA A 109 -14.36 18.91 -26.56
CA ALA A 109 -15.46 19.79 -26.16
C ALA A 109 -14.97 21.06 -25.41
N LEU A 110 -13.96 20.93 -24.54
CA LEU A 110 -13.38 22.08 -23.83
C LEU A 110 -12.60 23.04 -24.75
N VAL A 111 -11.97 22.52 -25.81
CA VAL A 111 -11.22 23.35 -26.77
C VAL A 111 -12.17 24.17 -27.64
N GLU A 112 -13.32 23.62 -28.02
CA GLU A 112 -14.34 24.35 -28.77
C GLU A 112 -14.80 25.61 -28.04
N GLU A 113 -15.01 25.55 -26.72
CA GLU A 113 -15.38 26.73 -25.91
C GLU A 113 -14.31 27.84 -25.99
N GLN A 114 -13.03 27.49 -26.00
CA GLN A 114 -11.95 28.49 -26.10
C GLN A 114 -11.92 29.15 -27.48
N GLN A 115 -12.14 28.38 -28.54
CA GLN A 115 -12.19 28.91 -29.91
C GLN A 115 -13.34 29.90 -30.10
N PHE A 116 -14.53 29.58 -29.55
CA PHE A 116 -15.67 30.49 -29.59
C PHE A 116 -15.40 31.80 -28.82
N VAL A 117 -14.81 31.71 -27.62
CA VAL A 117 -14.50 32.91 -26.82
C VAL A 117 -13.47 33.81 -27.51
N GLU A 118 -12.48 33.24 -28.20
CA GLU A 118 -11.49 34.02 -28.95
C GLU A 118 -12.11 34.66 -30.20
N GLN A 119 -12.99 33.93 -30.90
CA GLN A 119 -13.73 34.48 -32.04
C GLN A 119 -14.69 35.61 -31.60
N GLU A 120 -15.37 35.48 -30.46
CA GLU A 120 -16.17 36.55 -29.87
C GLU A 120 -15.32 37.78 -29.52
N LYS A 121 -14.12 37.59 -28.98
CA LYS A 121 -13.18 38.68 -28.70
C LYS A 121 -12.73 39.39 -29.97
N GLU A 122 -12.43 38.66 -31.04
CA GLU A 122 -12.07 39.27 -32.34
C GLU A 122 -13.22 40.07 -32.94
N MET A 123 -14.45 39.53 -32.90
CA MET A 123 -15.62 40.23 -33.40
C MET A 123 -15.89 41.50 -32.58
N ARG A 124 -15.86 41.41 -31.25
CA ARG A 124 -16.02 42.56 -30.36
C ARG A 124 -14.93 43.61 -30.55
N ALA A 125 -13.68 43.19 -30.79
CA ALA A 125 -12.58 44.12 -31.08
C ALA A 125 -12.77 44.81 -32.44
N ARG A 126 -13.28 44.11 -33.45
CA ARG A 126 -13.62 44.71 -34.76
C ARG A 126 -14.79 45.68 -34.67
N GLU A 127 -15.85 45.33 -33.94
CA GLU A 127 -17.01 46.21 -33.70
C GLU A 127 -16.62 47.45 -32.89
N GLY A 128 -15.89 47.27 -31.78
CA GLY A 128 -15.40 48.38 -30.97
C GLY A 128 -14.39 49.28 -31.71
N ALA A 129 -13.54 48.71 -32.58
CA ALA A 129 -12.65 49.51 -33.42
C ALA A 129 -13.40 50.26 -34.53
N GLY A 130 -14.48 49.69 -35.07
CA GLY A 130 -15.34 50.35 -36.06
C GLY A 130 -16.08 51.57 -35.48
N GLU A 131 -16.48 51.52 -34.21
CA GLU A 131 -17.12 52.64 -33.52
C GLU A 131 -16.11 53.76 -33.17
N ILE A 132 -14.85 53.41 -32.84
CA ILE A 132 -13.78 54.38 -32.54
C ILE A 132 -13.20 55.04 -33.81
N LEU A 133 -13.30 54.39 -34.99
CA LEU A 133 -12.86 54.95 -36.27
C LEU A 133 -13.95 55.75 -37.02
N THR A 134 -15.17 55.86 -36.46
CA THR A 134 -16.24 56.72 -36.99
C THR A 134 -16.54 57.97 -36.12
N PRO A 135 -15.57 58.77 -35.64
CA PRO A 135 -15.85 60.13 -35.20
C PRO A 135 -15.73 61.06 -36.41
N GLY A 136 -16.86 61.37 -37.05
CA GLY A 136 -16.95 62.57 -37.91
C GLY A 136 -17.23 62.36 -39.40
N VAL A 137 -18.38 61.78 -39.76
CA VAL A 137 -19.03 62.02 -41.06
C VAL A 137 -20.40 62.69 -40.82
N GLY A 138 -20.40 63.82 -40.11
CA GLY A 138 -21.67 64.46 -39.73
C GLY A 138 -21.65 65.94 -39.33
N THR A 139 -20.58 66.72 -39.60
CA THR A 139 -20.57 68.14 -39.16
C THR A 139 -19.84 69.13 -40.07
N GLY A 140 -19.55 68.78 -41.34
CA GLY A 140 -18.73 69.61 -42.22
C GLY A 140 -19.42 70.32 -43.40
N ALA A 141 -20.74 70.15 -43.60
CA ALA A 141 -21.44 70.66 -44.78
C ALA A 141 -22.61 71.57 -44.39
N GLY A 142 -22.30 72.70 -43.76
CA GLY A 142 -23.31 73.67 -43.38
C GLY A 142 -22.68 74.98 -42.92
N GLY A 143 -22.44 75.89 -43.85
CA GLY A 143 -22.26 77.31 -43.51
C GLY A 143 -20.99 77.94 -44.08
N ARG A 144 -21.10 78.45 -45.32
CA ARG A 144 -20.46 79.71 -45.71
C ARG A 144 -21.41 80.45 -46.64
N ALA A 145 -22.29 81.23 -46.01
CA ALA A 145 -22.93 82.38 -46.62
C ALA A 145 -21.97 83.57 -46.53
N LEU A 146 -22.10 84.47 -47.53
CA LEU A 146 -21.47 85.79 -47.70
C LEU A 146 -20.05 85.79 -48.28
#